data_AF-A0A352Z7E8-F1
#
_entry.id   AF-A0A352Z7E8-F1
#
_cell.length_a   1.000
_cell.length_b   1.000
_cell.length_c   1.000
_cell.angle_alpha   90.00
_cell.angle_beta   90.00
_cell.angle_gamma   90.00
#
_symmetry.space_group_name_H-M   'P 1'
#
loop_
_entity.id
_entity.type
_entity.pdbx_description
1 polymer ?
#
loop_
_entity_poly.entity_id
_entity_poly.type
_entity_poly.pdbx_seq_one_letter_code
_entity_poly.pdbx_strand_id
1 'polypeptide(L)'
;YVIVYPEFKLKSKIVYEQFKIVLTKEENDIKYSKNFNNIHDVADILENDLEKVGISICPQIGRIKERLIEAGALGALMTGSGSSVFGLFKSNEHACDALSALQNMGKAFVVHSL
;
A
#
# COMPACT_ATOMS: atom_id res chain seq x y z
N TYR A 1 -0.88 9.07 -7.83
CA TYR A 1 -0.92 7.73 -7.20
C TYR A 1 -1.27 6.69 -8.24
N VAL A 2 -0.86 5.44 -8.04
CA VAL A 2 -1.45 4.28 -8.74
C VAL A 2 -2.07 3.36 -7.71
N ILE A 3 -3.30 2.90 -7.94
CA ILE A 3 -4.00 1.93 -7.09
C ILE A 3 -4.25 0.67 -7.91
N VAL A 4 -3.92 -0.48 -7.36
CA VAL A 4 -4.15 -1.79 -7.98
C VAL A 4 -5.03 -2.63 -7.06
N TYR A 5 -6.13 -3.14 -7.60
CA TYR A 5 -7.02 -4.06 -6.93
C TYR A 5 -6.87 -5.46 -7.53
N PRO A 6 -6.41 -6.48 -6.76
CA PRO A 6 -6.16 -7.84 -7.24
C PRO A 6 -7.44 -8.64 -7.57
N GLU A 7 -8.59 -7.99 -7.65
CA GLU A 7 -9.89 -8.64 -7.85
C GLU A 7 -10.28 -9.66 -6.77
N PHE A 8 -9.62 -9.58 -5.62
CA PHE A 8 -9.84 -10.47 -4.48
C PHE A 8 -10.41 -9.69 -3.30
N LYS A 9 -11.64 -9.99 -2.88
CA LYS A 9 -12.25 -9.32 -1.72
C LYS A 9 -11.82 -9.97 -0.40
N LEU A 10 -10.89 -9.33 0.31
CA LEU A 10 -10.56 -9.69 1.69
C LEU A 10 -11.70 -9.33 2.63
N LYS A 11 -12.11 -10.28 3.48
CA LYS A 11 -13.05 -9.99 4.57
C LYS A 11 -12.27 -9.34 5.70
N SER A 12 -12.59 -8.07 6.01
CA SER A 12 -11.98 -7.34 7.13
C SER A 12 -11.96 -8.16 8.41
N LYS A 13 -13.09 -8.80 8.76
CA LYS A 13 -13.20 -9.70 9.91
C LYS A 13 -12.07 -10.73 10.00
N ILE A 14 -11.75 -11.41 8.89
CA ILE A 14 -10.70 -12.45 8.87
C ILE A 14 -9.32 -11.82 9.11
N VAL A 15 -9.06 -10.66 8.49
CA VAL A 15 -7.79 -9.95 8.64
C VAL A 15 -7.58 -9.53 10.09
N TYR A 16 -8.60 -8.99 10.75
CA TYR A 16 -8.53 -8.61 12.16
C TYR A 16 -8.49 -9.81 13.12
N GLU A 17 -9.18 -10.92 12.81
CA GLU A 17 -9.14 -12.14 13.64
C GLU A 17 -7.78 -12.85 13.59
N GLN A 18 -7.12 -12.86 12.42
CA GLN A 18 -5.80 -13.45 12.23
C GLN A 18 -4.67 -12.50 12.64
N PHE A 19 -4.95 -11.20 12.73
CA PHE A 19 -4.06 -10.25 13.36
C PHE A 19 -4.02 -10.56 14.85
N LYS A 20 -2.96 -11.25 15.28
CA LYS A 20 -2.67 -11.41 16.71
C LYS A 20 -2.41 -10.03 17.27
N ILE A 21 -3.42 -9.46 17.92
CA ILE A 21 -3.30 -8.22 18.68
C ILE A 21 -2.35 -8.53 19.85
N VAL A 22 -1.05 -8.43 19.61
CA VAL A 22 -0.17 -7.98 20.68
C VAL A 22 -0.58 -6.52 20.84
N LEU A 23 -1.54 -6.26 21.73
CA LEU A 23 -1.81 -4.90 22.20
C LEU A 23 -0.43 -4.37 22.54
N THR A 24 0.01 -3.37 21.79
CA THR A 24 1.41 -2.99 21.71
C THR A 24 1.93 -2.83 23.13
N LYS A 25 2.95 -3.63 23.50
CA LYS A 25 3.55 -3.54 24.85
C LYS A 25 4.28 -2.20 25.05
N GLU A 26 4.48 -1.47 23.97
CA GLU A 26 4.96 -0.11 23.92
C GLU A 26 3.85 0.73 23.30
N GLU A 27 3.54 1.91 23.85
CA GLU A 27 2.70 2.87 23.15
C GLU A 27 3.30 3.07 21.76
N ASN A 28 2.51 2.90 20.69
CA ASN A 28 2.92 3.33 19.36
C ASN A 28 3.09 4.85 19.44
N ASP A 29 4.33 5.27 19.70
CA ASP A 29 4.73 6.66 19.85
C ASP A 29 4.81 7.24 18.43
N ILE A 30 3.66 7.35 17.75
CA ILE A 30 3.53 7.97 16.43
C ILE A 30 3.67 9.48 16.60
N LYS A 31 4.85 9.90 17.08
CA LYS A 31 5.27 11.28 17.10
C LYS A 31 5.66 11.63 15.68
N TYR A 32 4.68 12.10 14.91
CA TYR A 32 4.94 12.82 13.66
C TYR A 32 5.63 14.15 13.98
N SER A 33 6.91 14.06 14.32
CA SER A 33 7.80 15.20 14.59
C SER A 33 8.37 15.79 13.30
N LYS A 34 8.02 15.22 12.14
CA LYS A 34 8.38 15.71 10.82
C LYS A 34 7.23 16.50 10.21
N ASN A 35 7.55 17.68 9.66
CA ASN A 35 6.69 18.34 8.70
C ASN A 35 6.74 17.55 7.39
N PHE A 36 5.59 17.06 6.91
CA PHE A 36 5.46 16.40 5.61
C PHE A 36 5.47 17.46 4.50
N ASN A 37 6.66 17.90 4.12
CA ASN A 37 6.81 18.97 3.15
C ASN A 37 6.80 18.45 1.71
N ASN A 38 7.12 17.16 1.53
CA ASN A 38 7.13 16.53 0.22
C ASN A 38 6.69 15.05 0.29
N ILE A 39 6.50 14.45 -0.89
CA ILE A 39 6.01 13.08 -1.03
C ILE A 39 6.99 12.01 -0.52
N HIS A 40 8.29 12.29 -0.45
CA HIS A 40 9.28 11.37 0.11
C HIS A 40 9.11 11.24 1.62
N ASP A 41 8.83 12.34 2.32
CA ASP A 41 8.55 12.31 3.76
C ASP A 41 7.36 11.40 4.09
N VAL A 42 6.36 11.37 3.20
CA VAL A 42 5.19 10.49 3.31
C VAL A 42 5.55 9.04 2.97
N ALA A 43 6.34 8.82 1.92
CA ALA A 43 6.76 7.48 1.50
C ALA A 43 7.55 6.76 2.59
N ASP A 44 8.43 7.47 3.31
CA ASP A 44 9.29 6.93 4.35
C ASP A 44 8.54 6.41 5.58
N ILE A 45 7.31 6.85 5.80
CA ILE A 45 6.50 6.50 6.98
C ILE A 45 5.35 5.54 6.66
N LEU A 46 5.27 5.03 5.44
CA LEU A 46 4.18 4.13 5.04
C LEU A 46 4.25 2.81 5.81
N GLU A 47 3.29 2.61 6.71
CA GLU A 47 3.18 1.40 7.51
C GLU A 47 1.73 0.93 7.62
N ASN A 48 1.53 -0.38 7.58
CA ASN A 48 0.23 -1.03 7.82
C ASN A 48 0.46 -2.40 8.46
N ASP A 49 0.17 -2.50 9.76
CA ASP A 49 0.31 -3.73 10.54
C ASP A 49 -0.49 -4.91 9.97
N LEU A 50 -1.60 -4.63 9.29
CA LEU A 50 -2.45 -5.65 8.68
C LEU A 50 -1.87 -6.22 7.39
N GLU A 51 -0.87 -5.58 6.78
CA GLU A 51 -0.32 -5.99 5.49
C GLU A 51 0.27 -7.40 5.55
N LYS A 52 0.97 -7.76 6.64
CA LYS A 52 1.53 -9.10 6.81
C LYS A 52 0.44 -10.18 6.80
N VAL A 53 -0.68 -9.93 7.46
CA VAL A 53 -1.84 -10.83 7.47
C VAL A 53 -2.50 -10.85 6.09
N GLY A 54 -2.69 -9.68 5.48
CA GLY A 54 -3.23 -9.53 4.13
C GLY A 54 -2.45 -10.33 3.10
N ILE A 55 -1.11 -10.22 3.08
CA ILE A 55 -0.20 -10.98 2.20
C ILE A 55 -0.30 -12.48 2.46
N SER A 56 -0.40 -12.91 3.73
CA SER A 56 -0.56 -14.32 4.05
C SER A 56 -1.84 -14.93 3.47
N ILE A 57 -2.93 -14.15 3.41
CA ILE A 57 -4.21 -14.61 2.84
C ILE A 57 -4.24 -14.44 1.31
N CYS A 58 -3.67 -13.35 0.80
CA CYS A 58 -3.64 -13.00 -0.61
C CYS A 58 -2.21 -12.58 -1.01
N PRO A 59 -1.35 -13.54 -1.43
CA PRO A 59 0.05 -13.26 -1.79
C PRO A 59 0.21 -12.28 -2.96
N GLN A 60 -0.84 -12.07 -3.77
CA GLN A 60 -0.84 -11.05 -4.82
C GLN A 60 -0.62 -9.64 -4.28
N ILE A 61 -1.01 -9.34 -3.04
CA ILE A 61 -0.77 -8.05 -2.40
C ILE A 61 0.73 -7.74 -2.34
N GLY A 62 1.55 -8.71 -1.94
CA GLY A 62 3.01 -8.57 -1.89
C GLY A 62 3.60 -8.37 -3.30
N ARG A 63 3.15 -9.19 -4.26
CA ARG A 63 3.60 -9.07 -5.67
C ARG A 63 3.25 -7.72 -6.29
N ILE A 64 2.06 -7.21 -6.02
CA ILE A 64 1.62 -5.88 -6.49
C ILE A 64 2.50 -4.79 -5.87
N LYS A 65 2.76 -4.87 -4.56
CA LYS A 65 3.62 -3.92 -3.85
C LYS A 65 5.02 -3.90 -4.46
N GLU A 66 5.65 -5.07 -4.64
CA GLU A 66 6.95 -5.21 -5.30
C GLU A 66 6.94 -4.59 -6.70
N ARG A 67 5.91 -4.92 -7.50
CA ARG A 67 5.79 -4.39 -8.87
C ARG A 67 5.61 -2.88 -8.93
N LEU A 68 4.89 -2.29 -7.97
CA LEU A 68 4.76 -0.84 -7.84
C LEU A 68 6.12 -0.19 -7.56
N ILE A 69 6.92 -0.76 -6.65
CA ILE A 69 8.26 -0.26 -6.33
C ILE A 69 9.18 -0.38 -7.55
N GLU A 70 9.20 -1.53 -8.24
CA GLU A 70 9.96 -1.73 -9.47
C GLU A 70 9.56 -0.75 -10.59
N ALA A 71 8.28 -0.37 -10.64
CA ALA A 71 7.76 0.62 -11.57
C ALA A 71 8.08 2.07 -11.19
N GLY A 72 8.86 2.29 -10.12
CA GLY A 72 9.32 3.62 -9.71
C GLY A 72 8.46 4.30 -8.65
N ALA A 73 7.61 3.57 -7.93
CA ALA A 73 6.94 4.11 -6.76
C ALA A 73 7.95 4.46 -5.66
N LEU A 74 7.80 5.63 -5.05
CA LEU A 74 8.59 6.08 -3.91
C LEU A 74 8.28 5.28 -2.64
N GLY A 75 7.05 4.76 -2.55
CA GLY A 75 6.57 3.89 -1.50
C GLY A 75 5.28 3.21 -1.95
N ALA A 76 5.03 2.01 -1.44
CA ALA A 76 3.84 1.25 -1.76
C ALA A 76 3.33 0.48 -0.54
N LEU A 77 2.01 0.40 -0.40
CA LEU A 77 1.37 -0.17 0.79
C LEU A 77 -0.04 -0.70 0.48
N MET A 78 -0.43 -1.78 1.14
CA MET A 78 -1.83 -2.21 1.18
C MET A 78 -2.69 -1.16 1.90
N THR A 79 -3.85 -0.79 1.34
CA THR A 79 -4.78 0.15 1.99
C THR A 79 -5.73 -0.55 2.97
N GLY A 80 -5.74 -0.11 4.24
CA GLY A 80 -6.60 -0.65 5.30
C GLY A 80 -6.43 -2.16 5.49
N SER A 81 -7.53 -2.91 5.59
CA SER A 81 -7.51 -4.38 5.62
C SER A 81 -7.35 -5.03 4.23
N GLY A 82 -7.05 -4.24 3.20
CA GLY A 82 -6.85 -4.72 1.84
C GLY A 82 -8.13 -4.98 1.05
N SER A 83 -8.02 -5.54 -0.16
CA SER A 83 -6.79 -6.06 -0.79
C SER A 83 -6.08 -5.09 -1.73
N SER A 84 -6.62 -3.88 -1.93
CA SER A 84 -6.00 -2.91 -2.82
C SER A 84 -4.64 -2.46 -2.29
N VAL A 85 -3.72 -2.21 -3.20
CA VAL A 85 -2.38 -1.69 -2.91
C VAL A 85 -2.21 -0.39 -3.68
N PHE A 86 -1.62 0.62 -3.04
CA PHE A 86 -1.32 1.89 -3.70
C PHE A 86 0.19 2.12 -3.76
N GLY A 87 0.62 2.88 -4.77
CA GLY A 87 1.98 3.39 -4.94
C GLY A 87 1.99 4.92 -5.03
N LEU A 88 2.97 5.54 -4.37
CA LEU A 88 3.27 6.97 -4.41
C LEU A 88 4.24 7.26 -5.56
N PHE A 89 3.96 8.26 -6.39
CA PHE A 89 4.81 8.62 -7.53
C PHE A 89 5.06 10.12 -7.54
N LYS A 90 6.26 10.53 -7.93
CA LYS A 90 6.68 11.95 -7.92
C LYS A 90 5.90 12.84 -8.89
N SER A 91 5.32 12.27 -9.95
CA SER A 91 4.49 13.00 -10.90
C SER A 91 3.42 12.11 -11.53
N ASN A 92 2.45 12.75 -12.20
CA ASN A 92 1.40 12.08 -12.96
C ASN A 92 1.96 11.21 -14.08
N GLU A 93 2.95 11.73 -14.81
CA GLU A 93 3.66 11.01 -15.88
C GLU A 93 4.24 9.68 -15.37
N HIS A 94 4.97 9.69 -14.25
CA HIS A 94 5.52 8.47 -13.67
C HIS A 94 4.44 7.47 -13.23
N ALA A 95 3.30 7.97 -12.74
CA ALA A 95 2.16 7.12 -12.39
C ALA A 95 1.51 6.49 -13.64
N CYS A 96 1.42 7.23 -14.74
CA CYS A 96 0.91 6.72 -16.02
C CYS A 96 1.85 5.68 -16.63
N ASP A 97 3.16 5.92 -16.61
CA ASP A 97 4.17 4.97 -17.11
C ASP A 97 4.10 3.65 -16.33
N ALA A 98 3.97 3.74 -15.00
CA ALA A 98 3.84 2.57 -14.12
C ALA A 98 2.58 1.74 -14.40
N LEU A 99 1.49 2.35 -14.90
CA LEU A 99 0.24 1.64 -15.21
C LEU A 99 0.47 0.48 -16.19
N SER A 100 1.34 0.68 -17.19
CA SER A 100 1.68 -0.34 -18.19
C SER A 100 2.35 -1.57 -17.57
N ALA A 101 3.13 -1.38 -16.51
CA ALA A 101 3.82 -2.44 -15.78
C ALA A 101 2.88 -3.32 -14.92
N LEU A 102 1.63 -2.89 -14.72
CA LEU A 102 0.68 -3.45 -13.76
C LEU A 102 -0.55 -4.10 -14.43
N GLN A 103 -0.64 -4.10 -15.77
CA GLN A 103 -1.81 -4.54 -16.53
C GLN A 103 -2.28 -5.97 -16.24
N ASN A 104 -1.38 -6.85 -15.78
CA ASN A 104 -1.68 -8.26 -15.46
C ASN A 104 -1.80 -8.54 -13.96
N MET A 105 -1.88 -7.49 -13.14
CA MET A 105 -1.90 -7.61 -11.68
C MET A 105 -3.30 -7.34 -11.08
N GLY A 106 -4.31 -7.13 -11.94
CA GLY A 106 -5.69 -6.83 -11.56
C GLY A 106 -6.16 -5.49 -12.14
N LYS A 107 -7.16 -4.87 -11.51
CA LYS A 107 -7.68 -3.56 -11.94
C LYS A 107 -6.79 -2.45 -11.41
N ALA A 108 -6.13 -1.72 -12.32
CA ALA A 108 -5.21 -0.63 -11.98
C ALA A 108 -5.77 0.74 -12.38
N PHE A 109 -5.54 1.75 -11.55
CA PHE A 109 -6.06 3.10 -11.71
C PHE A 109 -5.00 4.14 -11.38
N VAL A 110 -4.83 5.15 -12.23
CA VAL A 110 -4.08 6.37 -11.89
C VAL A 110 -5.04 7.33 -11.18
N VAL A 111 -4.63 7.85 -10.03
CA VAL A 111 -5.45 8.71 -9.17
C VAL A 111 -4.70 9.99 -8.81
N HIS A 112 -5.45 11.09 -8.70
CA HIS A 112 -4.95 12.44 -8.42
C HIS A 112 -5.58 12.96 -7.12
N SER A 113 -4.83 13.73 -6.34
CA SER A 113 -5.41 14.53 -5.25
C SER A 113 -6.18 15.71 -5.84
N LEU A 114 -7.28 16.08 -5.18
CA LEU A 114 -8.07 17.28 -5.49
C LEU A 114 -7.35 18.55 -5.02
#